data_AF-A0A519QKN7-F1
#
_entry.id   AF-A0A519QKN7-F1
#
_cell.length_a   1.000
_cell.length_b   1.000
_cell.length_c   1.000
_cell.angle_alpha   90.00
_cell.angle_beta   90.00
_cell.angle_gamma   90.00
#
_symmetry.space_group_name_H-M   'P 1'
#
loop_
_entity.id
_entity.type
_entity.pdbx_description
1 polymer ?
#
loop_
_entity_poly.entity_id
_entity_poly.type
_entity_poly.pdbx_seq_one_letter_code
_entity_poly.pdbx_strand_id
1 'polypeptide(L)'
;MAKKNSAGLERQDAFIKSIEGQDFDFGLVMTQAFLKGIRDIGYKSTATALFEDFDNSIQAGAENIHLLFDFDKGKSGKSNPDRIAIIDDGHGMSKEMIRIAVLWGGSDRLDDRQGMGKYGYGLPSSCVSIGQRYTVISKREDMKDWYAVTIDIEEIAKHSPEYIDSKTGRVIAPEAKAAAIPEFVSKYLKEKKANQTSGTIIIIDKIDRLSKSSFGPLKKFLSQETGITYRNFLRSTNIFIEGELVEPIDPLFITEGYRYYDENEILAEALPSLEIKVPNSFDSTKIGTIRARYSYLPYGSISKSKNEDGEDIEEQDYDEKERLNKRGSVRKRNNGIIFLNYLNR
;
A
#
# COMPACT_ATOMS: atom_id res chain seq x y z
N MET A 1 32.12 -36.23 -25.05
CA MET A 1 30.91 -35.52 -24.57
C MET A 1 31.19 -35.00 -23.17
N ALA A 2 31.17 -33.68 -22.97
CA ALA A 2 31.34 -33.11 -21.63
C ALA A 2 30.20 -33.62 -20.72
N LYS A 3 30.54 -34.21 -19.56
CA LYS A 3 29.55 -34.61 -18.56
C LYS A 3 28.67 -33.40 -18.25
N LYS A 4 27.38 -33.48 -18.57
CA LYS A 4 26.41 -32.44 -18.18
C LYS A 4 26.57 -32.20 -16.67
N ASN A 5 26.61 -30.92 -16.31
CA ASN A 5 27.04 -30.38 -15.01
C ASN A 5 26.52 -31.17 -13.79
N SER A 6 27.37 -32.03 -13.19
CA SER A 6 27.00 -32.97 -12.11
C SER A 6 26.53 -32.25 -10.84
N ALA A 7 27.07 -31.07 -10.55
CA ALA A 7 26.67 -30.25 -9.42
C ALA A 7 25.19 -29.80 -9.49
N GLY A 8 24.64 -29.66 -10.70
CA GLY A 8 23.21 -29.35 -10.87
C GLY A 8 22.31 -30.51 -10.45
N LEU A 9 22.69 -31.74 -10.81
CA LEU A 9 21.96 -32.95 -10.47
C LEU A 9 22.08 -33.28 -8.97
N GLU A 10 23.28 -33.16 -8.40
CA GLU A 10 23.50 -33.37 -6.97
C GLU A 10 22.62 -32.43 -6.10
N ARG A 11 22.44 -31.18 -6.53
CA ARG A 11 21.51 -30.25 -5.86
C ARG A 11 20.03 -30.66 -6.00
N GLN A 12 19.62 -31.19 -7.15
CA GLN A 12 18.25 -31.66 -7.36
C GLN A 12 17.95 -32.89 -6.48
N ASP A 13 18.87 -33.86 -6.45
CA ASP A 13 18.72 -35.06 -5.63
C ASP A 13 18.70 -34.72 -4.13
N ALA A 14 19.54 -33.78 -3.70
CA ALA A 14 19.52 -33.28 -2.32
C ALA A 14 18.18 -32.59 -1.97
N PHE A 15 17.61 -31.83 -2.91
CA PHE A 15 16.31 -31.19 -2.73
C PHE A 15 15.18 -32.23 -2.62
N ILE A 16 15.14 -33.23 -3.50
CA ILE A 16 14.15 -34.32 -3.45
C ILE A 16 14.21 -35.06 -2.10
N LYS A 17 15.42 -35.44 -1.65
CA LYS A 17 15.59 -36.08 -0.33
C LYS A 17 15.13 -35.21 0.83
N SER A 18 15.24 -33.88 0.71
CA SER A 18 14.81 -32.96 1.77
C SER A 18 13.29 -32.86 1.90
N ILE A 19 12.54 -33.12 0.82
CA ILE A 19 11.07 -33.04 0.80
C ILE A 19 10.38 -34.40 1.00
N GLU A 20 11.00 -35.52 0.60
CA GLU A 20 10.46 -36.88 0.78
C GLU A 20 10.24 -37.25 2.26
N GLY A 21 10.99 -36.66 3.20
CA GLY A 21 10.83 -36.89 4.64
C GLY A 21 9.62 -36.18 5.29
N GLN A 22 8.81 -35.44 4.52
CA GLN A 22 7.72 -34.59 5.03
C GLN A 22 6.32 -35.00 4.53
N ASP A 23 6.13 -36.23 4.05
CA ASP A 23 4.85 -36.72 3.49
C ASP A 23 4.36 -35.83 2.31
N PHE A 24 5.29 -35.53 1.41
CA PHE A 24 5.10 -34.57 0.33
C PHE A 24 4.17 -35.09 -0.78
N ASP A 25 3.06 -34.38 -1.05
CA ASP A 25 1.96 -34.82 -1.93
C ASP A 25 2.08 -34.36 -3.41
N PHE A 26 3.23 -33.79 -3.82
CA PHE A 26 3.43 -33.16 -5.13
C PHE A 26 2.35 -32.11 -5.50
N GLY A 27 1.79 -31.43 -4.50
CA GLY A 27 0.93 -30.26 -4.70
C GLY A 27 1.60 -29.20 -5.57
N LEU A 28 0.81 -28.52 -6.41
CA LEU A 28 1.31 -27.53 -7.38
C LEU A 28 2.01 -26.33 -6.74
N VAL A 29 1.87 -26.14 -5.42
CA VAL A 29 2.40 -24.98 -4.70
C VAL A 29 3.27 -25.46 -3.54
N MET A 30 4.56 -25.11 -3.59
CA MET A 30 5.47 -25.21 -2.45
C MET A 30 5.26 -23.99 -1.55
N THR A 31 4.46 -24.11 -0.48
CA THR A 31 4.03 -22.96 0.34
C THR A 31 5.18 -22.06 0.78
N GLN A 32 6.28 -22.61 1.30
CA GLN A 32 7.42 -21.79 1.75
C GLN A 32 8.09 -21.02 0.60
N ALA A 33 8.29 -21.68 -0.55
CA ALA A 33 8.89 -21.04 -1.72
C ALA A 33 7.95 -19.98 -2.32
N PHE A 34 6.65 -20.24 -2.32
CA PHE A 34 5.60 -19.32 -2.75
C PHE A 34 5.56 -18.06 -1.87
N LEU A 35 5.51 -18.22 -0.53
CA LEU A 35 5.49 -17.10 0.41
C LEU A 35 6.76 -16.25 0.29
N LYS A 36 7.93 -16.89 0.18
CA LYS A 36 9.20 -16.17 -0.07
C LYS A 36 9.16 -15.43 -1.41
N GLY A 37 8.70 -16.09 -2.46
CA GLY A 37 8.57 -15.51 -3.80
C GLY A 37 7.68 -14.28 -3.84
N ILE A 38 6.50 -14.33 -3.23
CA ILE A 38 5.58 -13.18 -3.17
C ILE A 38 6.17 -12.02 -2.40
N ARG A 39 6.84 -12.28 -1.26
CA ARG A 39 7.54 -11.23 -0.52
C ARG A 39 8.61 -10.56 -1.39
N ASP A 40 9.34 -11.35 -2.18
CA ASP A 40 10.48 -10.88 -3.00
C ASP A 40 10.06 -10.21 -4.31
N ILE A 41 8.94 -10.62 -4.92
CA ILE A 41 8.31 -9.85 -6.02
C ILE A 41 8.02 -8.43 -5.53
N GLY A 42 7.47 -8.34 -4.31
CA GLY A 42 7.38 -7.10 -3.54
C GLY A 42 6.62 -5.98 -4.24
N TYR A 43 6.74 -4.79 -3.66
CA TYR A 43 6.18 -3.55 -4.20
C TYR A 43 7.28 -2.54 -4.41
N LYS A 44 7.07 -1.60 -5.35
CA LYS A 44 8.03 -0.52 -5.63
C LYS A 44 8.35 0.31 -4.38
N SER A 45 7.39 0.44 -3.47
CA SER A 45 7.54 1.15 -2.21
C SER A 45 6.51 0.70 -1.17
N THR A 46 6.74 1.08 0.10
CA THR A 46 5.76 0.94 1.18
C THR A 46 4.45 1.67 0.85
N ALA A 47 4.52 2.83 0.16
CA ALA A 47 3.32 3.55 -0.25
C ALA A 47 2.45 2.70 -1.18
N THR A 48 3.05 2.18 -2.27
CA THR A 48 2.34 1.34 -3.24
C THR A 48 1.79 0.04 -2.65
N ALA A 49 2.43 -0.51 -1.62
CA ALA A 49 1.87 -1.65 -0.90
C ALA A 49 0.63 -1.25 -0.09
N LEU A 50 0.72 -0.20 0.72
CA LEU A 50 -0.41 0.30 1.52
C LEU A 50 -1.58 0.80 0.66
N PHE A 51 -1.31 1.24 -0.57
CA PHE A 51 -2.35 1.69 -1.50
C PHE A 51 -3.29 0.58 -1.96
N GLU A 52 -2.84 -0.68 -1.98
CA GLU A 52 -3.75 -1.81 -2.21
C GLU A 52 -4.84 -1.86 -1.14
N ASP A 53 -4.49 -1.57 0.11
CA ASP A 53 -5.43 -1.56 1.22
C ASP A 53 -6.33 -0.30 1.17
N PHE A 54 -5.79 0.85 0.76
CA PHE A 54 -6.58 2.07 0.58
C PHE A 54 -7.60 1.94 -0.56
N ASP A 55 -7.21 1.31 -1.67
CA ASP A 55 -8.09 1.01 -2.79
C ASP A 55 -9.22 0.09 -2.34
N ASN A 56 -8.91 -0.94 -1.56
CA ASN A 56 -9.92 -1.83 -0.97
C ASN A 56 -10.89 -1.08 -0.05
N SER A 57 -10.39 -0.16 0.79
CA SER A 57 -11.23 0.66 1.67
C SER A 57 -12.16 1.60 0.88
N ILE A 58 -11.65 2.28 -0.17
CA ILE A 58 -12.49 3.13 -1.05
C ILE A 58 -13.58 2.27 -1.72
N GLN A 59 -13.23 1.07 -2.18
CA GLN A 59 -14.19 0.15 -2.77
C GLN A 59 -15.23 -0.39 -1.78
N ALA A 60 -14.86 -0.49 -0.50
CA ALA A 60 -15.77 -0.82 0.57
C ALA A 60 -16.69 0.35 0.98
N GLY A 61 -16.58 1.49 0.29
CA GLY A 61 -17.39 2.68 0.53
C GLY A 61 -16.94 3.49 1.74
N ALA A 62 -15.67 3.37 2.15
CA ALA A 62 -15.15 4.12 3.28
C ALA A 62 -15.15 5.64 3.01
N GLU A 63 -15.62 6.40 3.99
CA GLU A 63 -15.51 7.86 4.02
C GLU A 63 -14.21 8.29 4.68
N ASN A 64 -13.67 7.48 5.59
CA ASN A 64 -12.45 7.77 6.34
C ASN A 64 -11.52 6.56 6.37
N ILE A 65 -10.27 6.80 6.00
CA ILE A 65 -9.17 5.83 6.09
C ILE A 65 -8.10 6.41 7.01
N HIS A 66 -7.67 5.65 8.01
CA HIS A 66 -6.64 6.04 8.96
C HIS A 66 -5.44 5.10 8.88
N LEU A 67 -4.25 5.68 8.70
CA LEU A 67 -2.97 4.98 8.76
C LEU A 67 -2.26 5.37 10.06
N LEU A 68 -2.03 4.38 10.93
CA LEU A 68 -1.39 4.55 12.23
C LEU A 68 -0.12 3.70 12.36
N PHE A 69 0.79 4.17 13.20
CA PHE A 69 2.05 3.53 13.50
C PHE A 69 2.20 3.33 15.00
N ASP A 70 2.49 2.11 15.42
CA ASP A 70 2.72 1.76 16.82
C ASP A 70 4.20 1.45 17.06
N PHE A 71 4.71 1.98 18.17
CA PHE A 71 6.10 1.86 18.59
C PHE A 71 6.16 1.21 19.97
N ASP A 72 6.87 0.10 20.08
CA ASP A 72 7.08 -0.56 21.35
C ASP A 72 8.02 0.30 22.22
N LYS A 73 7.43 0.96 23.22
CA LYS A 73 8.13 1.87 24.14
C LYS A 73 9.26 1.18 24.93
N GLY A 74 9.26 -0.15 25.01
CA GLY A 74 10.30 -0.94 25.67
C GLY A 74 11.61 -1.07 24.88
N LYS A 75 11.62 -0.72 23.59
CA LYS A 75 12.79 -0.82 22.70
C LYS A 75 13.37 0.57 22.42
N SER A 76 14.02 1.15 23.43
CA SER A 76 14.71 2.43 23.29
C SER A 76 15.68 2.39 22.10
N GLY A 77 15.52 3.32 21.15
CA GLY A 77 16.43 3.49 20.00
C GLY A 77 15.94 2.99 18.64
N LYS A 78 14.76 2.35 18.54
CA LYS A 78 14.16 2.05 17.23
C LYS A 78 13.57 3.29 16.58
N SER A 79 13.99 3.60 15.36
CA SER A 79 13.44 4.66 14.51
C SER A 79 12.23 4.20 13.66
N ASN A 80 11.94 2.90 13.64
CA ASN A 80 10.90 2.28 12.80
C ASN A 80 9.74 1.77 13.66
N PRO A 81 8.52 1.77 13.11
CA PRO A 81 7.34 1.22 13.78
C PRO A 81 7.47 -0.30 13.98
N ASP A 82 6.92 -0.81 15.08
CA ASP A 82 6.78 -2.25 15.30
C ASP A 82 5.48 -2.79 14.65
N ARG A 83 4.44 -1.94 14.55
CA ARG A 83 3.20 -2.26 13.86
C ARG A 83 2.69 -1.09 13.02
N ILE A 84 1.96 -1.41 11.96
CA ILE A 84 1.19 -0.49 11.13
C ILE A 84 -0.27 -0.91 11.21
N ALA A 85 -1.18 0.05 11.33
CA ALA A 85 -2.62 -0.16 11.25
C ALA A 85 -3.20 0.66 10.10
N ILE A 86 -3.96 0.00 9.22
CA ILE A 86 -4.89 0.65 8.28
C ILE A 86 -6.29 0.42 8.83
N ILE A 87 -7.08 1.48 8.98
CA ILE A 87 -8.43 1.42 9.55
C ILE A 87 -9.37 2.15 8.59
N ASP A 88 -10.44 1.50 8.15
CA ASP A 88 -11.49 2.10 7.34
C ASP A 88 -12.87 1.90 7.93
N ASP A 89 -13.77 2.85 7.70
CA ASP A 89 -15.16 2.83 8.12
C ASP A 89 -16.13 2.32 7.03
N GLY A 90 -15.63 1.48 6.10
CA GLY A 90 -16.46 0.90 5.05
C GLY A 90 -17.47 -0.13 5.57
N HIS A 91 -18.10 -0.87 4.65
CA HIS A 91 -19.14 -1.84 4.99
C HIS A 91 -18.65 -3.06 5.79
N GLY A 92 -17.33 -3.32 5.83
CA GLY A 92 -16.73 -4.46 6.52
C GLY A 92 -17.05 -5.82 5.90
N MET A 93 -16.67 -6.91 6.58
CA MET A 93 -16.75 -8.28 6.05
C MET A 93 -17.43 -9.24 7.03
N SER A 94 -18.09 -10.28 6.49
CA SER A 94 -18.53 -11.43 7.30
C SER A 94 -17.32 -12.27 7.73
N LYS A 95 -17.52 -13.21 8.66
CA LYS A 95 -16.46 -14.12 9.14
C LYS A 95 -15.80 -14.89 7.99
N GLU A 96 -16.62 -15.40 7.09
CA GLU A 96 -16.20 -16.17 5.92
C GLU A 96 -15.44 -15.27 4.95
N MET A 97 -15.92 -14.05 4.73
CA MET A 97 -15.28 -13.11 3.82
C MET A 97 -13.92 -12.61 4.36
N ILE A 98 -13.76 -12.42 5.68
CA ILE A 98 -12.45 -12.12 6.28
C ILE A 98 -11.47 -13.25 5.96
N ARG A 99 -11.92 -14.50 6.08
CA ARG A 99 -11.10 -15.67 5.79
C ARG A 99 -10.76 -15.80 4.30
N ILE A 100 -11.66 -15.41 3.40
CA ILE A 100 -11.38 -15.33 1.96
C ILE A 100 -10.39 -14.21 1.64
N ALA A 101 -10.53 -13.04 2.26
CA ALA A 101 -9.70 -11.86 1.99
C ALA A 101 -8.20 -12.06 2.28
N VAL A 102 -7.86 -12.99 3.19
CA VAL A 102 -6.46 -13.33 3.50
C VAL A 102 -5.87 -14.41 2.58
N LEU A 103 -6.66 -14.99 1.68
CA LEU A 103 -6.19 -15.99 0.71
C LEU A 103 -5.58 -15.31 -0.51
N TRP A 104 -4.45 -15.84 -0.99
CA TRP A 104 -3.96 -15.48 -2.32
C TRP A 104 -4.87 -16.07 -3.39
N GLY A 105 -5.50 -15.19 -4.17
CA GLY A 105 -6.52 -15.58 -5.15
C GLY A 105 -7.95 -15.49 -4.63
N GLY A 106 -8.15 -15.09 -3.36
CA GLY A 106 -9.47 -14.92 -2.78
C GLY A 106 -10.12 -13.61 -3.21
N SER A 107 -11.08 -13.66 -4.13
CA SER A 107 -11.84 -12.47 -4.55
C SER A 107 -13.29 -12.81 -4.86
N ASP A 108 -14.19 -11.92 -4.47
CA ASP A 108 -15.60 -11.89 -4.87
C ASP A 108 -15.82 -11.15 -6.21
N ARG A 109 -14.75 -10.65 -6.85
CA ARG A 109 -14.80 -9.71 -7.99
C ARG A 109 -14.15 -10.24 -9.26
N LEU A 110 -14.01 -11.56 -9.41
CA LEU A 110 -13.38 -12.20 -10.58
C LEU A 110 -14.00 -11.80 -11.93
N ASP A 111 -15.25 -11.34 -11.94
CA ASP A 111 -15.95 -10.90 -13.15
C ASP A 111 -16.09 -9.36 -13.28
N ASP A 112 -15.65 -8.59 -12.28
CA ASP A 112 -15.68 -7.13 -12.37
C ASP A 112 -14.65 -6.65 -13.39
N ARG A 113 -15.10 -5.84 -14.35
CA ARG A 113 -14.27 -5.24 -15.40
C ARG A 113 -13.86 -3.80 -15.08
N GLN A 114 -14.46 -3.18 -14.06
CA GLN A 114 -14.24 -1.77 -13.71
C GLN A 114 -13.60 -1.57 -12.33
N GLY A 115 -13.68 -2.56 -11.43
CA GLY A 115 -13.05 -2.52 -10.11
C GLY A 115 -11.54 -2.81 -10.09
N MET A 116 -10.83 -2.21 -9.14
CA MET A 116 -9.47 -2.58 -8.71
C MET A 116 -9.51 -3.90 -7.89
N GLY A 117 -8.39 -4.62 -7.79
CA GLY A 117 -8.30 -5.80 -6.89
C GLY A 117 -8.96 -7.10 -7.39
N LYS A 118 -9.15 -7.26 -8.70
CA LYS A 118 -9.89 -8.36 -9.34
C LYS A 118 -9.47 -9.78 -8.93
N TYR A 119 -8.18 -10.01 -8.73
CA TYR A 119 -7.64 -11.36 -8.59
C TYR A 119 -7.45 -11.79 -7.13
N GLY A 120 -7.71 -10.93 -6.15
CA GLY A 120 -7.58 -11.31 -4.73
C GLY A 120 -6.13 -11.53 -4.29
N TYR A 121 -5.17 -10.82 -4.90
CA TYR A 121 -3.75 -10.87 -4.51
C TYR A 121 -3.31 -9.65 -3.71
N GLY A 122 -4.06 -8.54 -3.75
CA GLY A 122 -3.65 -7.24 -3.21
C GLY A 122 -3.33 -7.28 -1.72
N LEU A 123 -4.36 -7.42 -0.87
CA LEU A 123 -4.23 -7.43 0.59
C LEU A 123 -3.18 -8.41 1.14
N PRO A 124 -3.21 -9.72 0.81
CA PRO A 124 -2.25 -10.64 1.39
C PRO A 124 -0.82 -10.37 0.88
N SER A 125 -0.64 -9.91 -0.37
CA SER A 125 0.68 -9.61 -0.92
C SER A 125 1.25 -8.28 -0.39
N SER A 126 0.42 -7.24 -0.26
CA SER A 126 0.81 -5.95 0.30
C SER A 126 1.30 -6.11 1.73
N CYS A 127 0.53 -6.81 2.57
CA CYS A 127 0.85 -7.03 3.97
C CYS A 127 2.17 -7.80 4.13
N VAL A 128 2.34 -8.93 3.43
CA VAL A 128 3.58 -9.70 3.54
C VAL A 128 4.78 -9.01 2.89
N SER A 129 4.58 -8.05 1.99
CA SER A 129 5.71 -7.28 1.46
C SER A 129 6.33 -6.33 2.50
N ILE A 130 5.59 -6.00 3.57
CA ILE A 130 5.98 -5.06 4.63
C ILE A 130 6.44 -5.79 5.91
N GLY A 131 5.66 -6.77 6.36
CA GLY A 131 5.90 -7.51 7.62
C GLY A 131 5.66 -9.01 7.47
N GLN A 132 6.06 -9.79 8.46
CA GLN A 132 5.95 -11.26 8.42
C GLN A 132 4.65 -11.80 9.03
N ARG A 133 3.86 -10.94 9.68
CA ARG A 133 2.55 -11.29 10.18
C ARG A 133 1.58 -10.13 9.95
N TYR A 134 0.35 -10.46 9.61
CA TYR A 134 -0.72 -9.49 9.55
C TYR A 134 -2.03 -10.06 10.09
N THR A 135 -2.90 -9.18 10.58
CA THR A 135 -4.22 -9.52 11.10
C THR A 135 -5.27 -8.64 10.43
N VAL A 136 -6.29 -9.26 9.85
CA VAL A 136 -7.47 -8.56 9.34
C VAL A 136 -8.56 -8.70 10.38
N ILE A 137 -9.01 -7.57 10.92
CA ILE A 137 -10.13 -7.46 11.85
C ILE A 137 -11.24 -6.74 11.12
N SER A 138 -12.42 -7.32 11.00
CA SER A 138 -13.52 -6.67 10.28
C SER A 138 -14.86 -6.94 10.94
N LYS A 139 -15.79 -6.03 10.69
CA LYS A 139 -17.14 -6.08 11.22
C LYS A 139 -18.09 -5.40 10.24
N ARG A 140 -19.21 -6.07 9.95
CA ARG A 140 -20.38 -5.46 9.32
C ARG A 140 -21.30 -4.84 10.37
N GLU A 141 -22.09 -3.85 9.96
CA GLU A 141 -23.01 -3.15 10.85
C GLU A 141 -24.04 -4.09 11.52
N ASP A 142 -24.47 -5.14 10.83
CA ASP A 142 -25.40 -6.16 11.33
C ASP A 142 -24.77 -7.18 12.31
N MET A 143 -23.46 -7.09 12.54
CA MET A 143 -22.75 -7.97 13.46
C MET A 143 -22.63 -7.34 14.85
N LYS A 144 -22.62 -8.17 15.89
CA LYS A 144 -22.38 -7.70 17.27
C LYS A 144 -20.91 -7.41 17.52
N ASP A 145 -20.06 -8.40 17.23
CA ASP A 145 -18.65 -8.41 17.56
C ASP A 145 -17.76 -8.20 16.33
N TRP A 146 -16.52 -7.77 16.56
CA TRP A 146 -15.45 -7.78 15.57
C TRP A 146 -14.85 -9.17 15.48
N TYR A 147 -14.50 -9.59 14.25
CA TYR A 147 -13.86 -10.88 14.01
C TYR A 147 -12.51 -10.68 13.34
N ALA A 148 -11.57 -11.57 13.62
CA ALA A 148 -10.21 -11.47 13.11
C ALA A 148 -9.69 -12.79 12.54
N VAL A 149 -8.86 -12.66 11.51
CA VAL A 149 -8.00 -13.73 10.98
C VAL A 149 -6.57 -13.20 10.93
N THR A 150 -5.63 -13.97 11.46
CA THR A 150 -4.20 -13.65 11.47
C THR A 150 -3.45 -14.62 10.57
N ILE A 151 -2.58 -14.09 9.72
CA ILE A 151 -1.63 -14.85 8.91
C ILE A 151 -0.22 -14.54 9.41
N ASP A 152 0.50 -15.57 9.86
CA ASP A 152 1.89 -15.51 10.27
C ASP A 152 2.72 -16.48 9.44
N ILE A 153 3.67 -15.94 8.67
CA ILE A 153 4.47 -16.72 7.71
C ILE A 153 5.36 -17.72 8.44
N GLU A 154 5.85 -17.37 9.63
CA GLU A 154 6.70 -18.26 10.42
C GLU A 154 5.89 -19.44 10.97
N GLU A 155 4.65 -19.22 11.41
CA GLU A 155 3.77 -20.27 11.92
C GLU A 155 3.27 -21.20 10.81
N ILE A 156 3.00 -20.65 9.61
CA ILE A 156 2.74 -21.46 8.42
C ILE A 156 3.97 -22.33 8.10
N ALA A 157 5.18 -21.77 8.15
CA ALA A 157 6.40 -22.53 7.88
C ALA A 157 6.67 -23.63 8.91
N LYS A 158 6.26 -23.43 10.17
CA LYS A 158 6.33 -24.41 11.26
C LYS A 158 5.21 -25.46 11.22
N HIS A 159 4.27 -25.37 10.29
CA HIS A 159 3.08 -26.22 10.23
C HIS A 159 2.26 -26.17 11.53
N SER A 160 2.11 -24.97 12.11
CA SER A 160 1.32 -24.80 13.33
C SER A 160 -0.13 -25.27 13.10
N PRO A 161 -0.75 -25.99 14.06
CA PRO A 161 -2.02 -26.70 13.82
C PRO A 161 -3.18 -25.82 13.32
N GLU A 162 -3.22 -24.52 13.68
CA GLU A 162 -4.26 -23.61 13.19
C GLU A 162 -4.20 -23.32 11.68
N TYR A 163 -3.05 -23.54 11.04
CA TYR A 163 -2.82 -23.31 9.61
C TYR A 163 -2.86 -24.60 8.78
N ILE A 164 -3.09 -25.76 9.40
CA ILE A 164 -3.08 -27.05 8.73
C ILE A 164 -4.44 -27.72 8.88
N ASP A 165 -5.04 -28.08 7.75
CA ASP A 165 -6.23 -28.92 7.73
C ASP A 165 -5.86 -30.33 8.19
N SER A 166 -6.42 -30.77 9.33
CA SER A 166 -6.06 -32.05 9.96
C SER A 166 -6.44 -33.29 9.15
N LYS A 167 -7.30 -33.16 8.13
CA LYS A 167 -7.73 -34.28 7.28
C LYS A 167 -6.89 -34.40 6.03
N THR A 168 -6.48 -33.26 5.45
CA THR A 168 -5.82 -33.19 4.15
C THR A 168 -4.35 -32.80 4.23
N GLY A 169 -3.87 -32.33 5.38
CA GLY A 169 -2.52 -31.81 5.56
C GLY A 169 -2.26 -30.47 4.85
N ARG A 170 -3.28 -29.89 4.20
CA ARG A 170 -3.14 -28.67 3.41
C ARG A 170 -3.02 -27.43 4.29
N VAL A 171 -2.26 -26.46 3.80
CA VAL A 171 -2.21 -25.13 4.41
C VAL A 171 -3.55 -24.41 4.18
N ILE A 172 -4.13 -23.91 5.26
CA ILE A 172 -5.41 -23.20 5.28
C ILE A 172 -5.29 -21.88 6.04
N ALA A 173 -6.15 -20.91 5.71
CA ALA A 173 -6.39 -19.78 6.61
C ALA A 173 -7.17 -20.26 7.83
N PRO A 174 -6.84 -19.80 9.06
CA PRO A 174 -7.58 -20.17 10.25
C PRO A 174 -9.00 -19.58 10.23
N GLU A 175 -9.91 -20.17 11.01
CA GLU A 175 -11.26 -19.64 11.17
C GLU A 175 -11.25 -18.25 11.83
N ALA A 176 -12.17 -17.39 11.40
CA ALA A 176 -12.32 -16.06 11.99
C ALA A 176 -12.85 -16.16 13.43
N LYS A 177 -12.15 -15.54 14.38
CA LYS A 177 -12.49 -15.56 15.82
C LYS A 177 -12.90 -14.18 16.29
N ALA A 178 -13.80 -14.10 17.26
CA ALA A 178 -14.14 -12.82 17.89
C ALA A 178 -12.86 -12.21 18.50
N ALA A 179 -12.62 -10.93 18.23
CA ALA A 179 -11.41 -10.25 18.63
C ALA A 179 -11.71 -8.82 19.08
N ALA A 180 -10.96 -8.34 20.07
CA ALA A 180 -10.98 -6.93 20.44
C ALA A 180 -10.11 -6.11 19.49
N ILE A 181 -10.50 -4.86 19.26
CA ILE A 181 -9.65 -3.89 18.58
C ILE A 181 -8.39 -3.65 19.43
N PRO A 182 -7.17 -3.67 18.84
CA PRO A 182 -5.93 -3.42 19.58
C PRO A 182 -5.96 -2.09 20.35
N GLU A 183 -5.30 -2.04 21.51
CA GLU A 183 -5.36 -0.89 22.42
C GLU A 183 -5.00 0.43 21.74
N PHE A 184 -3.88 0.48 21.00
CA PHE A 184 -3.41 1.69 20.32
C PHE A 184 -4.41 2.23 19.28
N VAL A 185 -5.09 1.33 18.56
CA VAL A 185 -6.16 1.68 17.61
C VAL A 185 -7.40 2.16 18.37
N SER A 186 -7.83 1.41 19.39
CA SER A 186 -9.01 1.76 20.17
C SER A 186 -8.86 3.11 20.89
N LYS A 187 -7.65 3.43 21.34
CA LYS A 187 -7.31 4.71 21.95
C LYS A 187 -7.39 5.84 20.93
N TYR A 188 -6.78 5.65 19.76
CA TYR A 188 -6.85 6.62 18.66
C TYR A 188 -8.29 6.91 18.22
N LEU A 189 -9.10 5.87 18.00
CA LEU A 189 -10.50 6.03 17.58
C LEU A 189 -11.33 6.80 18.63
N LYS A 190 -11.11 6.52 19.92
CA LYS A 190 -11.73 7.28 21.02
C LYS A 190 -11.31 8.75 21.02
N GLU A 191 -10.02 9.03 20.85
CA GLU A 191 -9.48 10.40 20.78
C GLU A 191 -10.08 11.18 19.59
N LYS A 192 -10.26 10.52 18.45
CA LYS A 192 -10.90 11.09 17.27
C LYS A 192 -12.44 11.11 17.34
N LYS A 193 -13.03 10.58 18.41
CA LYS A 193 -14.49 10.42 18.58
C LYS A 193 -15.14 9.66 17.41
N ALA A 194 -14.39 8.75 16.78
CA ALA A 194 -14.88 7.91 15.71
C ALA A 194 -15.71 6.76 16.30
N ASN A 195 -17.01 6.73 16.01
CA ASN A 195 -17.89 5.63 16.42
C ASN A 195 -17.97 4.60 15.30
N GLN A 196 -17.11 3.59 15.36
CA GLN A 196 -16.99 2.61 14.28
C GLN A 196 -17.96 1.45 14.47
N THR A 197 -19.09 1.50 13.75
CA THR A 197 -20.14 0.47 13.77
C THR A 197 -19.86 -0.65 12.76
N SER A 198 -19.15 -0.35 11.68
CA SER A 198 -18.62 -1.28 10.68
C SER A 198 -17.24 -0.85 10.22
N GLY A 199 -16.57 -1.70 9.44
CA GLY A 199 -15.31 -1.37 8.78
C GLY A 199 -14.30 -2.50 8.85
N THR A 200 -13.07 -2.17 8.43
CA THR A 200 -11.94 -3.10 8.46
C THR A 200 -10.71 -2.45 9.09
N ILE A 201 -9.98 -3.24 9.85
CA ILE A 201 -8.71 -2.87 10.48
C ILE A 201 -7.68 -3.93 10.07
N ILE A 202 -6.65 -3.51 9.36
CA ILE A 202 -5.51 -4.34 8.97
C ILE A 202 -4.33 -3.96 9.85
N ILE A 203 -3.81 -4.92 10.60
CA ILE A 203 -2.62 -4.75 11.43
C ILE A 203 -1.48 -5.52 10.78
N ILE A 204 -0.41 -4.83 10.40
CA ILE A 204 0.84 -5.45 9.92
C ILE A 204 1.86 -5.36 11.05
N ASP A 205 2.49 -6.48 11.40
CA ASP A 205 3.52 -6.55 12.41
C ASP A 205 4.68 -7.48 12.00
N LYS A 206 5.67 -7.66 12.88
CA LYS A 206 6.98 -8.24 12.52
C LYS A 206 7.55 -7.53 11.28
N ILE A 207 7.51 -6.19 11.31
CA ILE A 207 7.93 -5.34 10.19
C ILE A 207 9.43 -5.49 9.97
N ASP A 208 9.79 -5.85 8.74
CA ASP A 208 11.17 -6.05 8.32
C ASP A 208 11.49 -5.36 6.98
N ARG A 209 10.49 -4.81 6.27
CA ARG A 209 10.67 -4.15 4.97
C ARG A 209 9.93 -2.81 4.92
N LEU A 210 10.68 -1.71 4.89
CA LEU A 210 10.15 -0.34 4.70
C LEU A 210 11.02 0.45 3.71
N SER A 211 10.40 1.36 2.96
CA SER A 211 11.11 2.23 2.00
C SER A 211 11.96 3.32 2.65
N LYS A 212 11.83 3.52 3.97
CA LYS A 212 12.58 4.50 4.77
C LYS A 212 13.01 3.84 6.08
N SER A 213 14.22 4.17 6.52
CA SER A 213 14.84 3.62 7.74
C SER A 213 14.47 4.36 9.02
N SER A 214 13.68 5.43 8.93
CA SER A 214 13.17 6.16 10.08
C SER A 214 11.78 6.71 9.83
N PHE A 215 11.02 6.86 10.91
CA PHE A 215 9.61 7.20 10.88
C PHE A 215 9.30 8.59 10.30
N GLY A 216 10.02 9.64 10.70
CA GLY A 216 9.76 11.00 10.19
C GLY A 216 9.82 11.07 8.65
N PRO A 217 10.91 10.62 8.01
CA PRO A 217 10.99 10.48 6.56
C PRO A 217 9.94 9.55 5.95
N LEU A 218 9.57 8.46 6.64
CA LEU A 218 8.49 7.56 6.20
C LEU A 218 7.14 8.28 6.15
N LYS A 219 6.74 8.94 7.23
CA LYS A 219 5.47 9.69 7.32
C LYS A 219 5.40 10.78 6.25
N LYS A 220 6.46 11.57 6.06
CA LYS A 220 6.53 12.60 5.02
C LYS A 220 6.42 11.99 3.62
N PHE A 221 7.10 10.86 3.39
CA PHE A 221 7.04 10.12 2.13
C PHE A 221 5.62 9.65 1.84
N LEU A 222 4.97 8.97 2.79
CA LEU A 222 3.63 8.42 2.65
C LEU A 222 2.58 9.52 2.45
N SER A 223 2.67 10.62 3.19
CA SER A 223 1.76 11.77 3.03
C SER A 223 1.86 12.35 1.62
N GLN A 224 3.08 12.52 1.10
CA GLN A 224 3.28 13.04 -0.25
C GLN A 224 2.75 12.09 -1.33
N GLU A 225 3.09 10.79 -1.25
CA GLU A 225 2.62 9.83 -2.26
C GLU A 225 1.11 9.64 -2.21
N THR A 226 0.51 9.64 -1.02
CA THR A 226 -0.96 9.55 -0.85
C THR A 226 -1.64 10.77 -1.46
N GLY A 227 -1.13 11.97 -1.15
CA GLY A 227 -1.64 13.22 -1.70
C GLY A 227 -1.56 13.28 -3.22
N ILE A 228 -0.53 12.68 -3.84
CA ILE A 228 -0.39 12.59 -5.29
C ILE A 228 -1.36 11.57 -5.88
N THR A 229 -1.34 10.33 -5.38
CA THR A 229 -2.08 9.19 -5.94
C THR A 229 -3.58 9.38 -5.81
N TYR A 230 -4.04 9.76 -4.62
CA TYR A 230 -5.46 9.88 -4.30
C TYR A 230 -6.03 11.29 -4.48
N ARG A 231 -5.30 12.22 -5.12
CA ARG A 231 -5.72 13.64 -5.27
C ARG A 231 -7.13 13.89 -5.79
N ASN A 232 -7.70 12.93 -6.53
CA ASN A 232 -9.07 13.00 -7.05
C ASN A 232 -10.10 12.36 -6.09
N PHE A 233 -9.67 11.42 -5.25
CA PHE A 233 -10.50 10.73 -4.25
C PHE A 233 -10.52 11.46 -2.90
N LEU A 234 -9.49 12.26 -2.59
CA LEU A 234 -9.39 13.05 -1.35
C LEU A 234 -10.49 14.12 -1.19
N ARG A 235 -11.38 14.27 -2.18
CA ARG A 235 -12.60 15.10 -2.10
C ARG A 235 -13.80 14.35 -1.54
N SER A 236 -13.81 13.02 -1.64
CA SER A 236 -14.92 12.16 -1.22
C SER A 236 -14.54 11.20 -0.09
N THR A 237 -13.26 10.88 0.04
CA THR A 237 -12.73 9.98 1.07
C THR A 237 -11.56 10.67 1.78
N ASN A 238 -11.69 10.87 3.08
CA ASN A 238 -10.63 11.43 3.90
C ASN A 238 -9.58 10.35 4.19
N ILE A 239 -8.31 10.68 3.98
CA ILE A 239 -7.20 9.80 4.37
C ILE A 239 -6.36 10.53 5.42
N PHE A 240 -6.19 9.90 6.58
CA PHE A 240 -5.43 10.43 7.71
C PHE A 240 -4.15 9.61 7.93
N ILE A 241 -3.02 10.27 8.11
CA ILE A 241 -1.76 9.62 8.52
C ILE A 241 -1.37 10.18 9.87
N GLU A 242 -1.35 9.32 10.90
CA GLU A 242 -1.14 9.74 12.30
C GLU A 242 -2.10 10.85 12.74
N GLY A 243 -3.33 10.81 12.22
CA GLY A 243 -4.36 11.80 12.52
C GLY A 243 -4.23 13.15 11.82
N GLU A 244 -3.25 13.34 10.94
CA GLU A 244 -3.16 14.47 10.02
C GLU A 244 -3.91 14.14 8.72
N LEU A 245 -4.84 15.01 8.31
CA LEU A 245 -5.55 14.87 7.03
C LEU A 245 -4.56 15.07 5.88
N VAL A 246 -4.55 14.14 4.92
CA VAL A 246 -3.72 14.24 3.73
C VAL A 246 -4.37 15.20 2.74
N GLU A 247 -3.63 16.24 2.38
CA GLU A 247 -4.05 17.20 1.36
C GLU A 247 -3.70 16.70 -0.06
N PRO A 248 -4.55 16.97 -1.06
CA PRO A 248 -4.27 16.58 -2.43
C PRO A 248 -3.09 17.36 -2.99
N ILE A 249 -2.23 16.67 -3.74
CA ILE A 249 -1.07 17.23 -4.43
C ILE A 249 -1.27 17.02 -5.93
N ASP A 250 -1.30 18.10 -6.70
CA ASP A 250 -1.24 18.03 -8.15
C ASP A 250 0.24 17.99 -8.56
N PRO A 251 0.74 16.91 -9.19
CA PRO A 251 2.14 16.85 -9.62
C PRO A 251 2.52 17.89 -10.68
N LEU A 252 1.54 18.57 -11.29
CA LEU A 252 1.74 19.71 -12.20
C LEU A 252 1.68 21.06 -11.47
N PHE A 253 1.23 21.10 -10.21
CA PHE A 253 1.09 22.32 -9.40
C PHE A 253 0.22 23.43 -10.03
N ILE A 254 -0.75 23.06 -10.88
CA ILE A 254 -1.63 24.01 -11.59
C ILE A 254 -3.06 24.00 -11.07
N THR A 255 -3.32 23.25 -10.00
CA THR A 255 -4.65 23.17 -9.36
C THR A 255 -4.67 24.04 -8.10
N GLU A 256 -5.39 25.16 -8.15
CA GLU A 256 -5.54 26.07 -7.01
C GLU A 256 -6.12 25.36 -5.78
N GLY A 257 -5.60 25.71 -4.60
CA GLY A 257 -5.97 25.10 -3.32
C GLY A 257 -5.38 23.71 -3.06
N TYR A 258 -4.64 23.13 -4.02
CA TYR A 258 -3.89 21.90 -3.78
C TYR A 258 -2.56 22.22 -3.13
N ARG A 259 -2.06 21.28 -2.32
CA ARG A 259 -0.80 21.45 -1.62
C ARG A 259 0.34 21.69 -2.62
N TYR A 260 1.14 22.71 -2.34
CA TYR A 260 2.24 23.21 -3.17
C TYR A 260 1.83 23.95 -4.45
N TYR A 261 0.54 24.30 -4.62
CA TYR A 261 0.11 25.17 -5.72
C TYR A 261 0.78 26.54 -5.70
N ASP A 262 0.94 27.14 -4.52
CA ASP A 262 1.46 28.48 -4.23
C ASP A 262 2.60 28.44 -3.20
N GLU A 263 3.45 27.41 -3.28
CA GLU A 263 4.60 27.22 -2.36
C GLU A 263 5.55 28.43 -2.32
N ASN A 264 5.58 29.24 -3.38
CA ASN A 264 6.19 30.56 -3.44
C ASN A 264 5.43 31.46 -4.45
N GLU A 265 5.84 32.72 -4.57
CA GLU A 265 5.22 33.72 -5.47
C GLU A 265 5.28 33.35 -6.96
N ILE A 266 6.13 32.39 -7.34
CA ILE A 266 6.33 31.96 -8.72
C ILE A 266 5.51 30.69 -8.97
N LEU A 267 4.36 30.84 -9.62
CA LEU A 267 3.43 29.75 -9.90
C LEU A 267 3.87 28.88 -11.08
N ALA A 268 3.35 27.64 -11.12
CA ALA A 268 3.47 26.78 -12.29
C ALA A 268 2.48 27.22 -13.37
N GLU A 269 2.89 27.14 -14.64
CA GLU A 269 2.07 27.54 -15.78
C GLU A 269 1.57 26.30 -16.51
N ALA A 270 0.26 26.19 -16.72
CA ALA A 270 -0.32 25.10 -17.49
C ALA A 270 0.05 25.24 -18.97
N LEU A 271 0.50 24.15 -19.58
CA LEU A 271 0.77 24.08 -21.02
C LEU A 271 -0.36 23.33 -21.74
N PRO A 272 -0.56 23.55 -23.06
CA PRO A 272 -1.56 22.83 -23.84
C PRO A 272 -1.40 21.30 -23.71
N SER A 273 -2.51 20.60 -23.48
CA SER A 273 -2.50 19.15 -23.39
C SER A 273 -2.34 18.48 -24.75
N LEU A 274 -1.61 17.37 -24.80
CA LEU A 274 -1.49 16.54 -25.98
C LEU A 274 -2.51 15.39 -25.91
N GLU A 275 -3.33 15.24 -26.95
CA GLU A 275 -4.25 14.09 -27.08
C GLU A 275 -3.68 13.08 -28.05
N ILE A 276 -3.50 11.85 -27.58
CA ILE A 276 -2.99 10.72 -28.33
C ILE A 276 -4.12 9.72 -28.49
N LYS A 277 -4.59 9.54 -29.72
CA LYS A 277 -5.58 8.51 -30.07
C LYS A 277 -4.89 7.16 -30.17
N VAL A 278 -5.29 6.21 -29.34
CA VAL A 278 -4.73 4.86 -29.28
C VAL A 278 -5.79 3.86 -29.75
N PRO A 279 -5.61 3.19 -30.90
CA PRO A 279 -6.52 2.13 -31.31
C PRO A 279 -6.45 0.97 -30.34
N ASN A 280 -7.60 0.36 -30.04
CA ASN A 280 -7.66 -0.83 -29.20
C ASN A 280 -6.99 -2.00 -29.93
N SER A 281 -6.10 -2.71 -29.24
CA SER A 281 -5.34 -3.84 -29.80
C SER A 281 -6.19 -5.03 -30.22
N PHE A 282 -7.42 -5.14 -29.70
CA PHE A 282 -8.37 -6.22 -30.00
C PHE A 282 -9.50 -5.80 -30.95
N ASP A 283 -9.74 -4.50 -31.11
CA ASP A 283 -10.81 -3.95 -31.96
C ASP A 283 -10.40 -2.58 -32.51
N SER A 284 -9.87 -2.55 -33.73
CA SER A 284 -9.37 -1.32 -34.38
C SER A 284 -10.46 -0.28 -34.66
N THR A 285 -11.74 -0.62 -34.52
CA THR A 285 -12.86 0.33 -34.62
C THR A 285 -13.04 1.14 -33.34
N LYS A 286 -12.47 0.68 -32.22
CA LYS A 286 -12.47 1.38 -30.93
C LYS A 286 -11.17 2.15 -30.74
N ILE A 287 -11.30 3.45 -30.53
CA ILE A 287 -10.18 4.36 -30.29
C ILE A 287 -10.28 4.89 -28.86
N GLY A 288 -9.29 4.57 -28.03
CA GLY A 288 -9.07 5.23 -26.74
C GLY A 288 -8.35 6.56 -26.93
N THR A 289 -8.53 7.50 -26.00
CA THR A 289 -7.79 8.78 -26.02
C THR A 289 -6.97 8.90 -24.74
N ILE A 290 -5.65 9.02 -24.90
CA ILE A 290 -4.72 9.36 -23.82
C ILE A 290 -4.54 10.88 -23.85
N ARG A 291 -4.76 11.55 -22.73
CA ARG A 291 -4.47 12.99 -22.59
C ARG A 291 -3.23 13.16 -21.73
N ALA A 292 -2.16 13.69 -22.31
CA ALA A 292 -0.96 14.10 -21.59
C ALA A 292 -1.08 15.58 -21.21
N ARG A 293 -0.87 15.88 -19.92
CA ARG A 293 -0.88 17.25 -19.38
C ARG A 293 0.52 17.63 -18.93
N TYR A 294 0.84 18.91 -19.10
CA TYR A 294 2.16 19.46 -18.81
C TYR A 294 2.01 20.78 -18.06
N SER A 295 3.05 21.11 -17.30
CA SER A 295 3.22 22.41 -16.68
C SER A 295 4.64 22.90 -16.90
N TYR A 296 4.79 24.18 -17.22
CA TYR A 296 6.07 24.86 -17.15
C TYR A 296 6.30 25.33 -15.71
N LEU A 297 7.52 25.12 -15.22
CA LEU A 297 7.97 25.59 -13.90
C LEU A 297 9.00 26.70 -14.14
N PRO A 298 8.60 27.98 -14.03
CA PRO A 298 9.52 29.10 -14.26
C PRO A 298 10.76 29.01 -13.36
N TYR A 299 11.85 29.65 -13.79
CA TYR A 299 13.06 29.73 -12.95
C TYR A 299 12.69 30.31 -11.57
N GLY A 300 13.21 29.70 -10.50
CA GLY A 300 12.87 30.07 -9.11
C GLY A 300 11.60 29.42 -8.54
N SER A 301 10.70 28.84 -9.35
CA SER A 301 9.45 28.20 -8.87
C SER A 301 9.66 26.98 -7.96
N ILE A 302 10.84 26.38 -8.00
CA ILE A 302 11.23 25.24 -7.15
C ILE A 302 12.27 25.64 -6.10
N SER A 303 12.69 26.90 -6.07
CA SER A 303 13.61 27.42 -5.08
C SER A 303 12.86 27.72 -3.78
N LYS A 304 13.52 27.55 -2.64
CA LYS A 304 13.03 28.07 -1.36
C LYS A 304 12.98 29.60 -1.46
N SER A 305 11.87 30.19 -1.03
CA SER A 305 11.77 31.64 -0.83
C SER A 305 12.33 32.07 0.53
N LYS A 306 12.36 31.16 1.52
CA LYS A 306 12.78 31.42 2.90
C LYS A 306 13.60 30.27 3.50
N ASN A 307 14.52 30.57 4.41
CA ASN A 307 15.29 29.58 5.18
C ASN A 307 14.46 28.95 6.31
N GLU A 308 15.04 28.02 7.09
CA GLU A 308 14.31 27.34 8.19
C GLU A 308 13.85 28.31 9.30
N ASP A 309 14.52 29.46 9.43
CA ASP A 309 14.22 30.52 10.40
C ASP A 309 13.24 31.58 9.86
N GLY A 310 12.77 31.45 8.62
CA GLY A 310 11.77 32.33 8.00
C GLY A 310 12.32 33.62 7.40
N GLU A 311 13.64 33.75 7.28
CA GLU A 311 14.32 34.85 6.61
C GLU A 311 14.40 34.60 5.10
N ASP A 312 14.37 35.68 4.33
CA ASP A 312 14.50 35.62 2.87
C ASP A 312 15.91 35.12 2.51
N ILE A 313 16.01 34.19 1.57
CA ILE A 313 17.29 33.62 1.14
C ILE A 313 17.90 34.55 0.08
N GLU A 314 19.04 35.17 0.38
CA GLU A 314 19.81 35.98 -0.57
C GLU A 314 20.43 35.14 -1.70
N GLU A 315 20.52 35.71 -2.90
CA GLU A 315 20.79 35.02 -4.19
C GLU A 315 22.14 34.30 -4.34
N GLN A 316 23.12 34.50 -3.43
CA GLN A 316 24.54 34.21 -3.72
C GLN A 316 25.19 33.02 -2.96
N ASP A 317 24.58 32.42 -1.94
CA ASP A 317 25.20 31.34 -1.13
C ASP A 317 24.52 29.98 -1.32
N TYR A 318 25.26 28.94 -1.75
CA TYR A 318 24.59 27.98 -2.62
C TYR A 318 25.20 26.56 -2.68
N ASP A 319 24.72 25.64 -1.82
CA ASP A 319 24.83 24.17 -1.93
C ASP A 319 23.53 23.57 -2.52
N GLU A 320 23.61 22.74 -3.56
CA GLU A 320 22.50 22.34 -4.44
C GLU A 320 21.39 21.49 -3.77
N LYS A 321 21.71 20.76 -2.69
CA LYS A 321 20.76 19.87 -2.01
C LYS A 321 19.80 20.61 -1.06
N GLU A 322 20.14 21.83 -0.63
CA GLU A 322 19.36 22.60 0.35
C GLU A 322 18.42 23.65 -0.27
N ARG A 323 18.48 23.82 -1.60
CA ARG A 323 17.80 24.92 -2.35
C ARG A 323 16.35 24.66 -2.72
N LEU A 324 15.91 23.40 -2.73
CA LEU A 324 14.62 23.06 -3.32
C LEU A 324 13.49 23.18 -2.29
N ASN A 325 12.41 23.85 -2.70
CA ASN A 325 11.15 23.83 -1.97
C ASN A 325 10.45 22.46 -2.12
N LYS A 326 9.26 22.31 -1.53
CA LYS A 326 8.54 21.03 -1.51
C LYS A 326 8.05 20.57 -2.88
N ARG A 327 7.97 21.45 -3.90
CA ARG A 327 7.69 21.05 -5.29
C ARG A 327 8.84 20.23 -5.89
N GLY A 328 10.09 20.47 -5.48
CA GLY A 328 11.27 19.80 -6.03
C GLY A 328 11.24 18.28 -5.88
N SER A 329 10.82 17.77 -4.71
CA SER A 329 10.71 16.33 -4.46
C SER A 329 9.61 15.67 -5.30
N VAL A 330 8.49 16.36 -5.48
CA VAL A 330 7.35 15.90 -6.29
C VAL A 330 7.74 15.91 -7.77
N ARG A 331 8.36 16.97 -8.29
CA ARG A 331 8.83 17.07 -9.68
C ARG A 331 9.81 15.94 -10.02
N LYS A 332 10.82 15.71 -9.18
CA LYS A 332 11.85 14.69 -9.42
C LYS A 332 11.28 13.28 -9.53
N ARG A 333 10.15 12.99 -8.89
CA ARG A 333 9.49 11.67 -8.96
C ARG A 333 8.55 11.52 -10.15
N ASN A 334 7.97 12.62 -10.63
CA ASN A 334 6.93 12.60 -11.66
C ASN A 334 7.42 13.09 -13.03
N ASN A 335 8.70 13.45 -13.15
CA ASN A 335 9.33 13.96 -14.38
C ASN A 335 8.58 15.14 -15.05
N GLY A 336 7.71 15.83 -14.32
CA GLY A 336 6.86 16.92 -14.85
C GLY A 336 5.80 16.48 -15.86
N ILE A 337 5.50 15.19 -16.00
CA ILE A 337 4.53 14.67 -16.98
C ILE A 337 3.51 13.79 -16.26
N ILE A 338 2.22 14.10 -16.46
CA ILE A 338 1.12 13.23 -16.02
C ILE A 338 0.39 12.68 -17.25
N PHE A 339 0.33 11.35 -17.34
CA PHE A 339 -0.58 10.66 -18.26
C PHE A 339 -1.91 10.43 -17.55
N LEU A 340 -3.00 10.95 -18.12
CA LEU A 340 -4.35 10.61 -17.68
C LEU A 340 -4.97 9.69 -18.73
N ASN A 341 -5.39 8.51 -18.30
CA ASN A 341 -6.19 7.62 -19.13
C ASN A 341 -7.65 8.10 -19.07
N TYR A 342 -8.13 8.71 -20.15
CA TYR A 342 -9.56 9.02 -20.29
C TYR A 342 -10.25 7.76 -20.83
N LEU A 343 -10.73 6.92 -19.92
CA LEU A 343 -11.85 6.06 -20.26
C LEU A 343 -13.07 6.99 -20.25
N ASN A 344 -13.68 7.22 -21.41
CA ASN A 344 -14.98 7.87 -21.49
C ASN A 344 -15.92 7.09 -20.55
N ARG A 345 -16.29 7.69 -19.43
CA ARG A 345 -17.37 7.20 -18.58
C ARG A 345 -18.70 7.45 -19.26
#